data_AF-U6C112-F1
#
_entry.id   AF-U6C112-F1
#
_cell.length_a   1.000
_cell.length_b   1.000
_cell.length_c   1.000
_cell.angle_alpha   90.00
_cell.angle_beta   90.00
_cell.angle_gamma   90.00
#
_symmetry.space_group_name_H-M   'P 1'
#
loop_
_entity.id
_entity.type
_entity.pdbx_description
1 polymer ?
#
loop_
_entity_poly.entity_id
_entity_poly.type
_entity_poly.pdbx_seq_one_letter_code
_entity_poly.pdbx_strand_id
1 'polypeptide(L)'
;MTPSHQTPPDPQQPRDAADRRQPALSRIALRSAELGEGLTIRRALPTRQRRMVGAWCFLDHVGPVRFERAEGLHVGAHPHTALQTFTWMI
;
A
#
# COMPACT_ATOMS: atom_id res chain seq x y z
N MET A 1 -17.32 -57.05 9.49
CA MET A 1 -17.36 -55.62 9.85
C MET A 1 -16.60 -55.45 11.16
N THR A 2 -15.30 -55.16 11.09
CA THR A 2 -14.44 -54.90 12.25
C THR A 2 -14.45 -53.40 12.54
N PRO A 3 -14.65 -52.96 13.79
CA PRO A 3 -14.59 -51.53 14.11
C PRO A 3 -13.12 -51.09 14.13
N SER A 4 -12.79 -50.10 13.31
CA SER A 4 -11.48 -49.45 13.32
C SER A 4 -11.32 -48.67 14.62
N HIS A 5 -10.43 -49.12 15.48
CA HIS A 5 -10.03 -48.42 16.69
C HIS A 5 -9.28 -47.14 16.30
N GLN A 6 -9.88 -45.97 16.48
CA GLN A 6 -9.22 -44.69 16.22
C GLN A 6 -8.47 -44.29 17.50
N THR A 7 -7.14 -44.25 17.43
CA THR A 7 -6.27 -43.84 18.54
C THR A 7 -6.47 -42.35 18.81
N PRO A 8 -6.66 -41.92 20.07
CA PRO A 8 -6.76 -40.50 20.41
C PRO A 8 -5.43 -39.78 20.13
N PRO A 9 -5.47 -38.52 19.69
CA PRO A 9 -4.26 -37.76 19.38
C PRO A 9 -3.44 -37.49 20.65
N ASP A 10 -2.12 -37.56 20.50
CA ASP A 10 -1.14 -37.38 21.57
C ASP A 10 -1.21 -35.93 22.13
N PRO A 11 -1.49 -35.72 23.43
CA PRO A 11 -1.54 -34.39 24.04
C PRO A 11 -0.18 -33.67 24.06
N GLN A 12 0.93 -34.37 23.76
CA GLN A 12 2.27 -33.81 23.70
C GLN A 12 2.73 -33.44 22.28
N GLN A 13 1.88 -33.55 21.26
CA GLN A 13 2.21 -33.02 19.94
C GLN A 13 2.42 -31.50 20.07
N PRO A 14 3.65 -30.99 19.84
CA PRO A 14 3.91 -29.56 19.92
C PRO A 14 3.03 -28.88 18.87
N ARG A 15 2.14 -28.00 19.32
CA ARG A 15 1.35 -27.15 18.43
C ARG A 15 2.33 -26.43 17.53
N ASP A 16 2.33 -26.75 16.24
CA ASP A 16 3.30 -26.26 15.27
C ASP A 16 3.63 -24.78 15.53
N ALA A 17 4.85 -24.54 16.03
CA ALA A 17 5.39 -23.20 16.27
C ALA A 17 5.75 -22.48 14.95
N ALA A 18 5.04 -22.79 13.87
CA ALA A 18 5.42 -22.48 12.50
C ALA A 18 4.21 -22.10 11.62
N ASP A 19 3.37 -21.16 12.07
CA ASP A 19 2.65 -20.27 11.14
C ASP A 19 3.06 -18.81 11.37
N ARG A 20 4.37 -18.55 11.48
CA ARG A 20 4.89 -17.27 11.01
C ARG A 20 4.89 -17.31 9.49
N ARG A 21 3.70 -17.21 8.89
CA ARG A 21 3.58 -16.82 7.49
C ARG A 21 4.33 -15.50 7.32
N GLN A 22 5.56 -15.59 6.82
CA GLN A 22 6.31 -14.40 6.44
C GLN A 22 5.44 -13.62 5.45
N PRO A 23 5.22 -12.31 5.65
CA PRO A 23 4.42 -11.55 4.70
C PRO A 23 5.08 -11.67 3.33
N ALA A 24 4.36 -12.26 2.38
CA ALA A 24 4.84 -12.39 1.02
C ALA A 24 5.11 -11.00 0.45
N LEU A 25 6.34 -10.77 -0.01
CA LEU A 25 6.72 -9.51 -0.65
C LEU A 25 5.87 -9.33 -1.90
N SER A 26 5.17 -8.20 -1.98
CA SER A 26 4.32 -7.85 -3.12
C SER A 26 4.81 -6.58 -3.78
N ARG A 27 5.05 -6.61 -5.10
CA ARG A 27 5.35 -5.42 -5.89
C ARG A 27 4.05 -4.74 -6.34
N ILE A 28 3.95 -3.43 -6.13
CA ILE A 28 2.85 -2.60 -6.61
C ILE A 28 3.33 -1.82 -7.83
N ALA A 29 2.65 -1.97 -8.97
CA ALA A 29 2.89 -1.14 -10.13
C ALA A 29 2.28 0.24 -9.91
N LEU A 30 3.07 1.29 -10.10
CA LEU A 30 2.59 2.67 -10.05
C LEU A 30 1.87 2.99 -11.36
N ARG A 31 0.86 3.87 -11.29
CA ARG A 31 0.14 4.36 -12.46
C ARG A 31 0.39 5.84 -12.69
N SER A 32 0.29 6.29 -13.94
CA SER A 32 0.24 7.71 -14.25
C SER A 32 -1.07 8.32 -13.73
N ALA A 33 -0.98 9.56 -13.25
CA ALA A 33 -2.11 10.39 -12.87
C ALA A 33 -1.75 11.86 -13.13
N GLU A 34 -2.76 12.73 -13.14
CA GLU A 34 -2.57 14.17 -13.25
C GLU A 34 -2.84 14.84 -11.89
N LEU A 35 -2.06 15.90 -11.61
CA LEU A 35 -2.17 16.72 -10.41
C LEU A 35 -2.18 18.19 -10.79
N GLY A 36 -3.08 18.97 -10.18
CA GLY A 36 -3.19 20.40 -10.46
C GLY A 36 -3.56 20.66 -11.93
N GLU A 37 -2.81 21.55 -12.57
CA GLU A 37 -2.98 21.95 -13.98
C GLU A 37 -2.39 20.94 -14.98
N GLY A 38 -2.56 19.64 -14.75
CA GLY A 38 -2.14 18.58 -15.67
C GLY A 38 -0.72 18.05 -15.47
N LEU A 39 -0.08 18.32 -14.32
CA LEU A 39 1.24 17.74 -14.02
C LEU A 39 1.13 16.21 -13.93
N THR A 40 1.85 15.50 -14.80
CA THR A 40 1.92 14.04 -14.74
C THR A 40 2.76 13.58 -13.56
N ILE A 41 2.17 12.72 -12.72
CA ILE A 41 2.77 12.14 -11.52
C ILE A 41 2.66 10.61 -11.53
N ARG A 42 3.36 9.94 -10.62
CA ARG A 42 3.25 8.49 -10.42
C ARG A 42 2.53 8.18 -9.11
N ARG A 43 1.31 7.62 -9.19
CA ARG A 43 0.50 7.23 -8.03
C ARG A 43 0.79 5.79 -7.62
N ALA A 44 1.20 5.60 -6.37
CA ALA A 44 1.48 4.29 -5.77
C ALA A 44 0.30 3.77 -4.93
N LEU A 45 -0.45 4.66 -4.28
CA LEU A 45 -1.66 4.32 -3.52
C LEU A 45 -2.77 5.35 -3.80
N PRO A 46 -4.05 4.93 -3.87
CA PRO A 46 -4.51 3.54 -3.87
C PRO A 46 -4.35 2.89 -5.26
N THR A 47 -4.18 1.56 -5.27
CA THR A 47 -4.31 0.70 -6.45
C THR A 47 -5.33 -0.42 -6.20
N ARG A 48 -5.72 -1.16 -7.25
CA ARG A 48 -6.62 -2.31 -7.11
C ARG A 48 -6.01 -3.39 -6.21
N GLN A 49 -4.69 -3.55 -6.26
CA GLN A 49 -3.92 -4.57 -5.53
C GLN A 49 -3.65 -4.15 -4.08
N ARG A 50 -3.57 -2.86 -3.78
CA ARG A 50 -3.32 -2.33 -2.44
C ARG A 50 -3.95 -0.95 -2.27
N ARG A 51 -4.90 -0.84 -1.34
CA ARG A 51 -5.54 0.45 -1.02
C ARG A 51 -4.78 1.25 0.03
N MET A 52 -4.20 0.59 1.02
CA MET A 52 -3.52 1.22 2.15
C MET A 52 -2.29 0.43 2.59
N VAL A 53 -1.34 1.10 3.26
CA VAL A 53 -0.25 0.48 4.02
C VAL A 53 -0.29 1.08 5.43
N GLY A 54 -0.75 0.32 6.42
CA GLY A 54 -1.06 0.91 7.73
C GLY A 54 -2.06 2.06 7.59
N ALA A 55 -1.76 3.23 8.18
CA ALA A 55 -2.58 4.44 8.06
C ALA A 55 -2.38 5.20 6.73
N TRP A 56 -1.38 4.85 5.91
CA TRP A 56 -1.10 5.50 4.63
C TRP A 56 -2.13 5.07 3.58
N CYS A 57 -3.04 5.96 3.23
CA CYS A 57 -4.13 5.70 2.27
C CYS A 57 -3.92 6.33 0.89
N PHE A 58 -2.87 7.15 0.74
CA PHE A 58 -2.57 7.86 -0.49
C PHE A 58 -1.06 8.09 -0.59
N LEU A 59 -0.49 7.93 -1.80
CA LEU A 59 0.92 8.18 -2.05
C LEU A 59 1.15 8.50 -3.52
N ASP A 60 1.63 9.70 -3.79
CA ASP A 60 2.08 10.18 -5.09
C ASP A 60 3.58 10.48 -5.06
N HIS A 61 4.29 10.09 -6.13
CA HIS A 61 5.65 10.53 -6.41
C HIS A 61 5.61 11.58 -7.51
N VAL A 62 5.95 12.82 -7.14
CA VAL A 62 5.96 13.97 -8.03
C VAL A 62 7.39 14.20 -8.52
N GLY A 63 7.62 14.01 -9.83
CA GLY A 63 8.92 14.24 -10.46
C GLY A 63 9.85 13.01 -10.59
N PRO A 64 11.16 13.23 -10.85
CA PRO A 64 11.80 14.54 -10.99
C PRO A 64 11.21 15.34 -12.16
N VAL A 65 10.94 16.62 -11.92
CA VAL A 65 10.35 17.54 -12.90
C VAL A 65 11.18 18.84 -12.90
N ARG A 66 11.35 19.43 -14.08
CA ARG A 66 11.91 20.77 -14.25
C ARG A 66 10.78 21.69 -14.68
N PHE A 67 10.64 22.81 -13.98
CA PHE A 67 9.75 23.88 -14.36
C PHE A 67 10.58 25.01 -14.99
N GLU A 68 10.02 25.70 -15.97
CA GLU A 68 10.62 26.92 -16.47
C GLU A 68 10.60 28.02 -15.39
N ARG A 69 11.40 29.08 -15.57
CA ARG A 69 11.42 30.19 -14.60
C ARG A 69 10.02 30.82 -14.51
N ALA A 70 9.51 30.93 -13.27
CA ALA A 70 8.17 31.39 -12.91
C ALA A 70 7.02 30.38 -13.09
N GLU A 71 7.32 29.15 -13.51
CA GLU A 71 6.36 28.04 -13.49
C GLU A 71 6.55 27.15 -12.24
N GLY A 72 5.50 26.43 -11.86
CA GLY A 72 5.54 25.51 -10.73
C GLY A 72 4.27 24.67 -10.62
N LEU A 73 4.22 23.79 -9.63
CA LEU A 73 3.01 23.04 -9.32
C LEU A 73 1.96 23.98 -8.68
N HIS A 74 0.88 24.24 -9.41
CA HIS A 74 -0.31 24.90 -8.87
C HIS A 74 -1.42 23.88 -8.60
N VAL A 75 -1.90 23.82 -7.36
CA VAL A 75 -3.07 23.03 -6.98
C VAL A 75 -4.10 23.97 -6.39
N GLY A 76 -5.25 24.10 -7.05
CA GLY A 76 -6.33 24.99 -6.63
C GLY A 76 -6.95 24.59 -5.28
N ALA A 77 -7.83 25.44 -4.75
CA ALA A 77 -8.49 25.21 -3.46
C ALA A 77 -9.27 23.89 -3.45
N HIS A 78 -8.95 23.01 -2.49
CA HIS A 78 -9.64 21.73 -2.30
C HIS A 78 -9.57 21.30 -0.82
N PRO A 79 -10.70 20.95 -0.18
CA PRO A 79 -10.72 20.57 1.22
C PRO A 79 -10.31 19.10 1.43
N HIS A 80 -9.78 18.79 2.61
CA HIS A 80 -9.55 17.44 3.11
C HIS A 80 -10.23 17.25 4.47
N THR A 81 -10.67 16.03 4.77
CA THR A 81 -11.22 15.64 6.08
C THR A 81 -10.81 14.22 6.42
N ALA A 82 -10.78 13.89 7.71
CA ALA A 82 -10.44 12.56 8.25
C ALA A 82 -9.07 11.98 7.80
N LEU A 83 -8.16 12.84 7.34
CA LEU A 83 -6.79 12.46 6.96
C LEU A 83 -5.82 13.62 7.21
N GLN A 84 -4.53 13.31 7.12
CA GLN A 84 -3.45 14.30 7.07
C GLN A 84 -2.71 14.18 5.74
N THR A 85 -2.34 15.31 5.17
CA THR A 85 -1.45 15.36 4.00
C THR A 85 -0.02 15.50 4.48
N PHE A 86 0.87 14.63 3.99
CA PHE A 86 2.30 14.69 4.27
C PHE A 86 3.06 14.91 2.97
N THR A 87 3.86 15.97 2.92
CA THR A 87 4.70 16.29 1.76
C THR A 87 6.17 16.16 2.16
N TRP A 88 6.88 15.29 1.44
CA TRP A 88 8.33 15.11 1.59
C TRP A 88 9.05 15.74 0.40
N MET A 89 9.77 16.83 0.63
CA MET A 89 10.60 17.47 -0.39
C MET A 89 11.96 16.78 -0.44
N ILE A 90 12.35 16.35 -1.65
CA ILE A 90 13.62 15.67 -1.96
C ILE A 90 14.64 16.71 -2.43
#